data_AF-A0A1R2D102-F1
#
_entry.id   AF-A0A1R2D102-F1
#
_cell.length_a   1.000
_cell.length_b   1.000
_cell.length_c   1.000
_cell.angle_alpha   90.00
_cell.angle_beta   90.00
_cell.angle_gamma   90.00
#
_symmetry.space_group_name_H-M   'P 1'
#
loop_
_entity.id
_entity.type
_entity.pdbx_description
1 polymer ?
#
loop_
_entity_poly.entity_id
_entity_poly.type
_entity_poly.pdbx_seq_one_letter_code
_entity_poly.pdbx_strand_id
1 'polypeptide(L)'
;MTTKDNYPKGQQKRPYSRTLTKVHEAILDDLVYPNSILGKRIRMKADGRRVFKVLLDPTTREDIQDRLDVISAVYSKLTNKEVVFEFPQSRDFPV
;
A
#
# COMPACT_ATOMS: atom_id res chain seq x y z
N MET A 1 -10.27 -31.45 13.57
CA MET A 1 -8.81 -31.32 13.57
C MET A 1 -8.46 -29.89 13.98
N THR A 2 -8.61 -29.56 15.26
CA THR A 2 -8.33 -28.22 15.80
C THR A 2 -6.94 -28.24 16.42
N THR A 3 -5.98 -27.63 15.73
CA THR A 3 -4.60 -27.51 16.18
C THR A 3 -4.58 -26.68 17.46
N LYS A 4 -4.03 -27.24 18.55
CA LYS A 4 -3.89 -26.55 19.83
C LYS A 4 -2.97 -25.34 19.62
N ASP A 5 -3.51 -24.14 19.82
CA ASP A 5 -2.76 -22.88 19.70
C ASP A 5 -1.70 -22.82 20.81
N ASN A 6 -0.44 -22.92 20.39
CA ASN A 6 0.73 -22.91 21.27
C ASN A 6 1.14 -21.45 21.59
N TYR A 7 0.24 -20.69 22.22
CA TYR A 7 0.50 -19.29 22.60
C TYR A 7 0.90 -19.19 24.08
N PRO A 8 1.92 -18.38 24.45
CA PRO A 8 2.30 -18.19 25.84
C PRO A 8 1.10 -17.73 26.67
N LYS A 9 0.85 -18.39 27.81
CA LYS A 9 -0.26 -18.09 28.72
C LYS A 9 -0.26 -16.61 29.09
N GLY A 10 -1.37 -15.92 28.82
CA GLY A 10 -1.57 -14.50 29.15
C GLY A 10 -1.48 -13.52 27.96
N GLN A 11 -1.12 -13.99 26.76
CA GLN A 11 -1.14 -13.15 25.56
C GLN A 11 -2.31 -13.51 24.64
N GLN A 12 -3.17 -12.53 24.36
CA GLN A 12 -4.24 -12.63 23.35
C GLN A 12 -3.63 -12.72 21.94
N LYS A 13 -4.21 -13.54 21.06
CA LYS A 13 -3.84 -13.59 19.64
C LYS A 13 -4.00 -12.20 19.00
N ARG A 14 -2.97 -11.72 18.31
CA ARG A 14 -3.00 -10.41 17.63
C ARG A 14 -4.07 -10.42 16.52
N PRO A 15 -5.01 -9.45 16.50
CA PRO A 15 -5.98 -9.34 15.43
C PRO A 15 -5.31 -8.90 14.12
N TYR A 16 -5.81 -9.40 12.98
CA TYR A 16 -5.26 -9.12 11.65
C TYR A 16 -5.25 -7.63 11.30
N SER A 17 -6.29 -6.89 11.68
CA SER A 17 -6.42 -5.44 11.47
C SER A 17 -5.29 -4.62 12.08
N ARG A 18 -4.62 -5.16 13.11
CA ARG A 18 -3.49 -4.50 13.78
C ARG A 18 -2.15 -5.04 13.34
N THR A 19 -2.05 -5.79 12.25
CA THR A 19 -0.77 -6.26 11.70
C THR A 19 -0.07 -5.14 10.92
N LEU A 20 1.27 -5.15 10.90
CA LEU A 20 2.06 -4.11 10.25
C LEU A 20 1.69 -3.97 8.76
N THR A 21 1.52 -5.09 8.07
CA THR A 21 1.12 -5.11 6.66
C THR A 21 -0.24 -4.46 6.47
N LYS A 22 -1.24 -4.84 7.28
CA LYS A 22 -2.60 -4.32 7.13
C LYS A 22 -2.69 -2.83 7.45
N VAL A 23 -1.96 -2.36 8.46
CA VAL A 23 -1.88 -0.93 8.80
C VAL A 23 -1.21 -0.14 7.68
N HIS A 24 -0.13 -0.65 7.09
CA HIS A 24 0.57 0.05 6.00
C HIS A 24 -0.25 0.10 4.70
N GLU A 25 -1.12 -0.88 4.46
CA GLU A 25 -2.09 -0.83 3.36
C GLU A 25 -3.15 0.24 3.61
N ALA A 26 -3.73 0.26 4.81
CA ALA A 26 -4.76 1.23 5.18
C ALA A 26 -4.26 2.68 5.12
N ILE A 27 -3.06 2.96 5.62
CA ILE A 27 -2.46 4.30 5.54
C ILE A 27 -2.32 4.76 4.08
N LEU A 28 -1.96 3.86 3.17
CA LEU A 28 -1.82 4.20 1.76
C LEU A 28 -3.17 4.54 1.12
N ASP A 29 -4.21 3.78 1.49
CA ASP A 29 -5.58 4.00 0.99
C ASP A 29 -6.13 5.34 1.53
N ASP A 30 -5.88 5.66 2.80
CA ASP A 30 -6.30 6.90 3.44
C ASP A 30 -5.61 8.14 2.84
N LEU A 31 -4.32 8.04 2.51
CA LEU A 31 -3.56 9.16 1.92
C LEU A 31 -4.01 9.52 0.50
N VAL A 32 -4.57 8.56 -0.23
CA VAL A 32 -4.96 8.72 -1.63
C VAL A 32 -6.45 9.08 -1.78
N TYR A 33 -7.23 9.00 -0.69
CA TYR A 33 -8.63 9.42 -0.66
C TYR A 33 -8.82 10.86 -1.20
N PRO A 34 -9.77 11.11 -2.11
CA PRO A 34 -10.91 10.28 -2.54
C PRO A 34 -10.60 9.27 -3.66
N ASN A 35 -9.37 9.22 -4.17
CA ASN A 35 -9.01 8.36 -5.28
C ASN A 35 -8.86 6.92 -4.83
N SER A 36 -9.31 5.99 -5.68
CA SER A 36 -9.14 4.56 -5.44
C SER A 36 -7.90 4.03 -6.16
N ILE A 37 -7.24 3.07 -5.53
CA ILE A 37 -6.09 2.40 -6.11
C ILE A 37 -6.60 1.24 -6.96
N LEU A 38 -6.33 1.28 -8.27
CA LEU A 38 -6.73 0.22 -9.21
C LEU A 38 -5.86 -1.03 -9.06
N GLY A 39 -4.58 -0.84 -8.72
CA GLY A 39 -3.64 -1.93 -8.60
C GLY A 39 -2.40 -1.57 -7.80
N LYS A 40 -1.78 -2.58 -7.20
CA LYS A 40 -0.52 -2.45 -6.45
C LYS A 40 0.42 -3.55 -6.92
N ARG A 41 1.63 -3.19 -7.37
CA ARG A 41 2.68 -4.15 -7.73
C ARG A 41 3.96 -3.82 -6.97
N ILE A 42 4.70 -4.85 -6.59
CA ILE A 42 5.99 -4.69 -5.90
C ILE A 42 7.09 -4.98 -6.90
N ARG A 43 7.92 -3.98 -7.19
CA ARG A 43 9.16 -4.17 -7.95
C ARG A 43 10.29 -4.46 -6.97
N MET A 44 10.95 -5.59 -7.17
CA MET A 44 12.21 -5.92 -6.49
C MET A 44 13.37 -5.34 -7.30
N LYS A 45 14.18 -4.46 -6.71
CA LYS A 45 15.44 -3.97 -7.30
C LYS A 45 16.53 -5.06 -7.10
N ALA A 46 17.58 -5.05 -7.93
CA ALA A 46 18.70 -5.97 -7.78
C ALA A 46 19.38 -5.88 -6.40
N ASP A 47 19.36 -4.68 -5.80
CA ASP A 47 19.87 -4.42 -4.44
C ASP A 47 18.96 -4.96 -3.31
N GLY A 48 17.90 -5.72 -3.64
CA GLY A 48 16.94 -6.28 -2.70
C GLY A 48 15.90 -5.28 -2.17
N ARG A 49 16.00 -4.00 -2.52
CA ARG A 49 15.02 -2.97 -2.15
C ARG A 49 13.68 -3.19 -2.86
N ARG A 50 12.60 -2.94 -2.14
CA ARG A 50 11.22 -3.07 -2.62
C ARG A 50 10.65 -1.70 -2.94
N VAL A 51 10.17 -1.53 -4.17
CA VAL A 51 9.44 -0.32 -4.59
C VAL A 51 8.00 -0.70 -4.88
N PHE A 52 7.08 -0.03 -4.21
CA PHE A 52 5.64 -0.21 -4.42
C PHE A 52 5.21 0.69 -5.57
N LYS A 53 4.80 0.10 -6.68
CA LYS A 53 4.19 0.82 -7.79
C LYS A 53 2.69 0.74 -7.66
N VAL A 54 2.06 1.90 -7.48
CA VAL A 54 0.65 2.04 -7.19
C VAL A 54 -0.03 2.64 -8.42
N LEU A 55 -1.01 1.94 -8.95
CA LEU A 55 -1.80 2.37 -10.10
C LEU A 55 -3.02 3.13 -9.60
N LEU A 56 -3.10 4.41 -9.96
CA LEU A 56 -4.24 5.28 -9.65
C LEU A 56 -5.18 5.39 -10.84
N ASP A 57 -6.44 5.75 -10.58
CA ASP A 57 -7.41 6.01 -11.64
C ASP A 57 -6.96 7.20 -12.51
N PRO A 58 -6.87 7.06 -13.85
CA PRO A 58 -6.47 8.16 -14.72
C PRO A 58 -7.47 9.31 -14.76
N THR A 59 -8.73 9.08 -14.39
CA THR A 59 -9.81 10.09 -14.45
C THR A 59 -9.55 11.28 -13.54
N THR A 60 -8.89 11.05 -12.40
CA THR A 60 -8.65 12.04 -11.35
C THR A 60 -7.20 12.49 -11.29
N ARG A 61 -6.46 12.29 -12.38
CA ARG A 61 -5.03 12.62 -12.49
C ARG A 61 -4.76 14.08 -12.15
N GLU A 62 -5.51 15.00 -12.75
CA GLU A 62 -5.29 16.44 -12.60
C GLU A 62 -5.45 16.91 -11.15
N ASP A 63 -6.37 16.30 -10.39
CA ASP A 63 -6.67 16.69 -9.00
C ASP A 63 -5.57 16.30 -8.01
N ILE A 64 -4.92 15.15 -8.23
CA ILE A 64 -3.96 14.58 -7.27
C ILE A 64 -2.50 14.81 -7.66
N GLN A 65 -2.21 15.11 -8.93
CA GLN A 65 -0.86 15.19 -9.50
C GLN A 65 0.07 16.06 -8.65
N ASP A 66 -0.39 17.22 -8.20
CA ASP A 66 0.40 18.20 -7.45
C ASP A 66 0.79 17.72 -6.04
N ARG A 67 0.08 16.73 -5.51
CA ARG A 67 0.24 16.23 -4.14
C ARG A 67 0.98 14.88 -4.09
N LEU A 68 1.20 14.21 -5.22
CA LEU A 68 1.79 12.88 -5.27
C LEU A 68 3.18 12.83 -4.62
N ASP A 69 4.00 13.87 -4.82
CA ASP A 69 5.33 13.96 -4.23
C ASP A 69 5.26 14.02 -2.70
N VAL A 70 4.34 14.82 -2.17
CA VAL A 70 4.10 14.95 -0.72
C VAL A 70 3.58 13.63 -0.15
N ILE A 71 2.61 13.00 -0.81
CA ILE A 71 2.04 11.72 -0.38
C ILE A 71 3.14 10.64 -0.33
N SER A 72 4.01 10.60 -1.33
CA SER A 72 5.12 9.64 -1.39
C SER A 72 6.10 9.84 -0.22
N ALA A 73 6.42 11.10 0.11
CA ALA A 73 7.31 11.45 1.20
C ALA A 73 6.70 11.11 2.57
N VAL A 74 5.41 11.42 2.79
CA VAL A 74 4.69 11.09 4.01
C VAL A 74 4.63 9.58 4.21
N TYR A 75 4.27 8.82 3.17
CA TYR A 75 4.23 7.36 3.26
C TYR A 75 5.60 6.75 3.57
N SER A 76 6.64 7.24 2.91
CA SER A 76 8.02 6.83 3.19
C SER A 76 8.42 7.15 4.63
N LYS A 77 8.04 8.32 5.14
CA LYS A 77 8.36 8.72 6.53
C LYS A 77 7.66 7.86 7.58
N LEU A 78 6.40 7.48 7.35
CA LEU A 78 5.62 6.67 8.29
C LEU A 78 5.98 5.18 8.24
N THR A 79 6.34 4.67 7.06
CA THR A 79 6.44 3.22 6.83
C THR A 79 7.83 2.72 6.43
N ASN A 80 8.77 3.62 6.12
CA ASN A 80 10.08 3.33 5.54
C ASN A 80 10.00 2.51 4.23
N LYS A 81 8.92 2.69 3.46
CA LYS A 81 8.71 2.03 2.16
C LYS A 81 8.66 3.07 1.05
N GLU A 82 9.38 2.79 -0.04
CA GLU A 82 9.39 3.61 -1.24
C GLU A 82 8.14 3.31 -2.09
N VAL A 83 7.36 4.35 -2.41
CA VAL A 83 6.16 4.27 -3.25
C VAL A 83 6.32 5.16 -4.47
N VAL A 84 5.87 4.66 -5.62
CA VAL A 84 5.79 5.39 -6.88
C VAL A 84 4.37 5.27 -7.42
N PHE A 85 3.76 6.40 -7.76
CA PHE A 85 2.42 6.45 -8.33
C PHE A 85 2.49 6.48 -9.85
N GLU A 86 1.63 5.70 -10.50
CA GLU A 86 1.54 5.58 -11.95
C GLU A 86 0.07 5.64 -12.37
N PHE A 87 -0.21 6.20 -13.55
CA PHE A 87 -1.54 6.20 -14.16
C PHE A 87 -1.52 5.27 -15.38
N PRO A 88 -2.49 4.36 -15.53
CA PRO A 88 -2.59 3.52 -16.72
C PRO A 88 -3.06 4.37 -17.92
N GLN A 89 -2.73 3.93 -19.15
CA GLN A 89 -3.17 4.62 -20.38
C GLN A 89 -4.66 4.39 -20.71
N SER A 90 -5.29 3.41 -20.05
CA SER A 90 -6.68 2.99 -20.23
C SER A 90 -7.11 2.30 -18.94
N ARG A 91 -8.40 2.37 -18.62
CA ARG A 91 -8.97 1.71 -17.44
C ARG A 91 -9.03 0.18 -17.60
N ASP A 92 -9.13 -0.28 -18.84
CA ASP A 92 -9.43 -1.67 -19.20
C ASP A 92 -8.19 -2.49 -19.60
N PHE A 93 -7.03 -2.23 -19.00
CA PHE A 93 -5.86 -3.07 -19.26
C PHE A 93 -6.00 -4.42 -18.55
N PRO A 94 -5.88 -5.55 -19.27
CA PRO A 94 -5.72 -6.84 -18.62
C PRO A 94 -4.34 -6.87 -17.98
N VAL A 95 -4.31 -7.19 -16.69
CA VAL A 95 -3.08 -7.44 -15.92
C VAL A 95 -2.33 -8.64 -16.49
#